data_AF-A0AA38KM94-F1
#
_entry.id   AF-A0AA38KM94-F1
#
_cell.length_a   1.000
_cell.length_b   1.000
_cell.length_c   1.000
_cell.angle_alpha   90.00
_cell.angle_beta   90.00
_cell.angle_gamma   90.00
#
_symmetry.space_group_name_H-M   'P 1'
#
loop_
_entity.id
_entity.type
_entity.pdbx_description
1 polymer ?
#
loop_
_entity_poly.entity_id
_entity_poly.type
_entity_poly.pdbx_seq_one_letter_code
_entity_poly.pdbx_strand_id
1 'polypeptide(L)'
;VFLPAISEYIPEEMTKCLSSFLDFCYLARRNDFTTDTITELQNALHSFCEYRKIFLRTKVRAHLSIPRMHSILHYPYLIINFGAPNGVCSSITESRHITAVKKPWRRSNRYNALSQMLLTNQRLDKLTMLRARLVEHGLMPPLQAPAPDPFETDKDDEGAVDADRLLAKVELAKTRARHYPRKLEDLAGYVNQPLLPELTRRFLFGQLSGEVADSIDIDLCPEIHAKINVYHSAIAMFYAPSDNAGIHGMHRERIRCTPSWYGHPRRDTVAVIIDEDEPGFRGMSAARALLFFSFTYKDSEYPCVLVHWYNTYRRSRDNRTSMWTVRP
;
A
#
# COMPACT_ATOMS: atom_id res chain seq x y z
N VAL A 1 -4.86 9.15 -5.46
CA VAL A 1 -4.00 10.36 -5.62
C VAL A 1 -4.52 11.35 -6.68
N PHE A 2 -5.33 10.96 -7.67
CA PHE A 2 -5.72 11.85 -8.77
C PHE A 2 -6.68 13.01 -8.39
N LEU A 3 -7.73 12.75 -7.60
CA LEU A 3 -8.78 13.74 -7.34
C LEU A 3 -8.29 15.04 -6.68
N PRO A 4 -7.46 15.02 -5.62
CA PRO A 4 -6.96 16.26 -5.01
C PRO A 4 -6.09 17.10 -5.95
N ALA A 5 -5.40 16.48 -6.91
CA ALA A 5 -4.53 17.19 -7.83
C ALA A 5 -5.30 18.01 -8.88
N ILE A 6 -6.56 17.65 -9.15
CA ILE A 6 -7.39 18.29 -10.18
C ILE A 6 -8.57 19.08 -9.61
N SER A 7 -8.89 18.91 -8.33
CA SER A 7 -10.11 19.47 -7.71
C SER A 7 -10.20 20.99 -7.77
N GLU A 8 -9.06 21.67 -7.83
CA GLU A 8 -8.95 23.14 -7.98
C GLU A 8 -9.10 23.61 -9.44
N TYR A 9 -8.88 22.72 -10.41
CA TYR A 9 -8.86 23.03 -11.84
C TYR A 9 -10.15 22.65 -12.57
N ILE A 10 -11.08 21.94 -11.91
CA ILE A 10 -12.33 21.48 -12.50
C ILE A 10 -13.56 22.04 -11.77
N PRO A 11 -14.72 22.15 -12.45
CA PRO A 11 -15.98 22.52 -11.81
C PRO A 11 -16.31 21.63 -10.62
N GLU A 12 -16.93 22.20 -9.59
CA GLU A 12 -17.27 21.49 -8.36
C GLU A 12 -18.11 20.22 -8.60
N GLU A 13 -19.09 20.28 -9.51
CA GLU A 13 -19.90 19.11 -9.87
C GLU A 13 -19.05 17.99 -10.53
N MET A 14 -18.00 18.32 -11.27
CA MET A 14 -17.08 17.30 -11.79
C MET A 14 -16.30 16.65 -10.65
N THR A 15 -15.81 17.45 -9.69
CA THR A 15 -15.13 16.94 -8.50
C THR A 15 -16.04 16.00 -7.71
N LYS A 16 -17.28 16.41 -7.47
CA LYS A 16 -18.30 15.58 -6.79
C LYS A 16 -18.60 14.31 -7.57
N CYS A 17 -18.76 14.39 -8.89
CA CYS A 17 -18.95 13.21 -9.75
C CYS A 17 -17.80 12.20 -9.60
N LEU A 18 -16.55 12.68 -9.65
CA LEU A 18 -15.37 11.83 -9.53
C LEU A 18 -15.23 11.27 -8.11
N SER A 19 -15.53 12.06 -7.08
CA SER A 19 -15.58 11.61 -5.69
C SER A 19 -16.58 10.47 -5.53
N SER A 20 -17.84 10.67 -5.92
CA SER A 20 -18.89 9.65 -5.79
C SER A 20 -18.58 8.39 -6.60
N PHE A 21 -17.92 8.53 -7.75
CA PHE A 21 -17.44 7.38 -8.51
C PHE A 21 -16.34 6.61 -7.79
N LEU A 22 -15.37 7.31 -7.19
CA LEU A 22 -14.33 6.68 -6.38
C LEU A 22 -14.94 5.97 -5.17
N ASP A 23 -15.86 6.61 -4.46
CA ASP A 23 -16.57 6.02 -3.32
C ASP A 23 -17.30 4.74 -3.74
N PHE A 24 -18.04 4.79 -4.86
CA PHE A 24 -18.68 3.61 -5.45
C PHE A 24 -17.65 2.50 -5.76
N CYS A 25 -16.51 2.84 -6.39
CA CYS A 25 -15.48 1.86 -6.70
C CYS A 25 -14.87 1.20 -5.46
N TYR A 26 -14.65 1.96 -4.37
CA TYR A 26 -14.13 1.40 -3.12
C TYR A 26 -15.17 0.53 -2.41
N LEU A 27 -16.44 0.94 -2.40
CA LEU A 27 -17.54 0.16 -1.84
C LEU A 27 -17.75 -1.16 -2.60
N ALA A 28 -17.74 -1.11 -3.94
CA ALA A 28 -17.90 -2.30 -4.79
C ALA A 28 -16.76 -3.32 -4.67
N ARG A 29 -15.61 -2.93 -4.10
CA ARG A 29 -14.44 -3.80 -3.89
C ARG A 29 -14.38 -4.45 -2.51
N ARG A 30 -15.38 -4.21 -1.64
CA ARG A 30 -15.44 -4.91 -0.35
C ARG A 30 -15.69 -6.40 -0.58
N ASN A 31 -15.13 -7.23 0.30
CA ASN A 31 -15.30 -8.69 0.23
C ASN A 31 -16.66 -9.14 0.77
N ASP A 32 -17.28 -8.30 1.59
CA ASP A 32 -18.53 -8.55 2.28
C ASP A 32 -19.44 -7.33 2.20
N PHE A 33 -20.74 -7.60 2.20
CA PHE A 33 -21.76 -6.58 2.08
C PHE A 33 -22.87 -6.82 3.12
N THR A 34 -23.10 -5.81 3.95
CA THR A 34 -24.29 -5.70 4.80
C THR A 34 -25.33 -4.78 4.14
N THR A 35 -26.56 -4.77 4.66
CA THR A 35 -27.62 -3.85 4.22
C THR A 35 -27.17 -2.39 4.20
N ASP A 36 -26.39 -1.98 5.21
CA ASP A 36 -25.87 -0.62 5.30
C ASP A 36 -24.87 -0.32 4.18
N THR A 37 -23.94 -1.24 3.92
CA THR A 37 -22.95 -1.06 2.84
C THR A 37 -23.57 -1.05 1.44
N ILE A 38 -24.64 -1.82 1.24
CA ILE A 38 -25.42 -1.79 -0.01
C ILE A 38 -26.12 -0.44 -0.17
N THR A 39 -26.64 0.11 0.93
CA THR A 39 -27.25 1.44 0.94
C THR A 39 -26.22 2.52 0.63
N GLU A 40 -25.02 2.45 1.24
CA GLU A 40 -23.88 3.33 0.90
C GLU A 40 -23.51 3.23 -0.58
N LEU A 41 -23.43 2.02 -1.13
CA LEU A 41 -23.10 1.76 -2.53
C LEU A 41 -24.14 2.39 -3.48
N GLN A 42 -25.43 2.23 -3.17
CA GLN A 42 -26.53 2.81 -3.94
C GLN A 42 -26.52 4.34 -3.87
N ASN A 43 -26.25 4.92 -2.70
CA ASN A 43 -26.15 6.38 -2.53
C ASN A 43 -24.98 6.98 -3.31
N ALA A 44 -23.82 6.32 -3.29
CA ALA A 44 -22.66 6.72 -4.09
C ALA A 44 -22.96 6.65 -5.59
N LEU A 45 -23.64 5.58 -6.03
CA LEU A 45 -24.07 5.40 -7.43
C LEU A 45 -25.08 6.45 -7.87
N HIS A 46 -26.06 6.78 -7.01
CA HIS A 46 -27.04 7.82 -7.26
C HIS A 46 -26.35 9.17 -7.44
N SER A 47 -25.48 9.55 -6.49
CA SER A 47 -24.71 10.79 -6.55
C SER A 47 -23.86 10.87 -7.82
N PHE A 48 -23.19 9.78 -8.20
CA PHE A 48 -22.47 9.70 -9.47
C PHE A 48 -23.39 9.95 -10.68
N CYS A 49 -24.58 9.35 -10.71
CA CYS A 49 -25.54 9.50 -11.81
C CYS A 49 -26.12 10.92 -11.91
N GLU A 50 -26.28 11.60 -10.79
CA GLU A 50 -26.70 13.00 -10.74
C GLU A 50 -25.61 13.91 -11.31
N TYR A 51 -24.40 13.85 -10.74
CA TYR A 51 -23.33 14.78 -11.07
C TYR A 51 -22.72 14.55 -12.45
N ARG A 52 -22.73 13.33 -13.00
CA ARG A 52 -22.15 13.05 -14.34
C ARG A 52 -22.80 13.85 -15.47
N LYS A 53 -24.00 14.40 -15.27
CA LYS A 53 -24.68 15.28 -16.25
C LYS A 53 -23.85 16.54 -16.56
N ILE A 54 -22.94 16.95 -15.68
CA ILE A 54 -22.02 18.06 -15.93
C ILE A 54 -21.19 17.87 -17.19
N PHE A 55 -20.82 16.63 -17.55
CA PHE A 55 -20.03 16.34 -18.75
C PHE A 55 -20.81 16.59 -20.04
N LEU A 56 -22.15 16.55 -20.00
CA LEU A 56 -23.02 16.97 -21.10
C LEU A 56 -23.13 18.50 -21.16
N ARG A 57 -23.38 19.14 -20.01
CA ARG A 57 -23.54 20.61 -19.92
C ARG A 57 -22.28 21.37 -20.35
N THR A 58 -21.12 20.84 -20.00
CA THR A 58 -19.81 21.38 -20.41
C THR A 58 -19.37 20.93 -21.80
N LYS A 59 -20.19 20.12 -22.49
CA LYS A 59 -19.93 19.59 -23.84
C LYS A 59 -18.65 18.76 -23.96
N VAL A 60 -18.12 18.25 -22.85
CA VAL A 60 -17.00 17.29 -22.83
C VAL A 60 -17.42 15.98 -23.51
N ARG A 61 -18.69 15.59 -23.40
CA ARG A 61 -19.29 14.43 -24.08
C ARG A 61 -20.64 14.79 -24.69
N ALA A 62 -20.97 14.18 -25.82
CA ALA A 62 -22.28 14.30 -26.47
C ALA A 62 -23.35 13.42 -25.80
N HIS A 63 -22.97 12.25 -25.29
CA HIS A 63 -23.86 11.31 -24.60
C HIS A 63 -23.12 10.55 -23.50
N LEU A 64 -23.88 9.95 -22.57
CA LEU A 64 -23.36 9.13 -21.47
C LEU A 64 -23.61 7.62 -21.67
N SER A 65 -24.13 7.21 -22.83
CA SER A 65 -24.38 5.81 -23.20
C SER A 65 -23.08 5.04 -23.49
N ILE A 66 -22.23 4.91 -22.48
CA ILE A 66 -20.96 4.18 -22.53
C ILE A 66 -21.21 2.82 -21.85
N PRO A 67 -20.87 1.68 -22.49
CA PRO A 67 -21.15 0.36 -21.93
C PRO A 67 -20.70 0.20 -20.47
N ARG A 68 -19.48 0.63 -20.13
CA ARG A 68 -18.97 0.58 -18.75
C ARG A 68 -19.79 1.42 -17.76
N MET A 69 -20.27 2.60 -18.18
CA MET A 69 -21.13 3.44 -17.33
C MET A 69 -22.53 2.82 -17.14
N HIS A 70 -23.02 2.08 -18.14
CA HIS A 70 -24.28 1.34 -18.01
C HIS A 70 -24.12 0.13 -17.10
N SER A 71 -23.04 -0.65 -17.26
CA SER A 71 -22.75 -1.81 -16.41
C SER A 71 -22.70 -1.47 -14.92
N ILE A 72 -22.14 -0.29 -14.58
CA ILE A 72 -22.04 0.21 -13.19
C ILE A 72 -23.42 0.26 -12.49
N LEU A 73 -24.50 0.55 -13.23
CA LEU A 73 -25.86 0.64 -12.66
C LEU A 73 -26.36 -0.70 -12.11
N HIS A 74 -25.83 -1.81 -12.61
CA HIS A 74 -26.28 -3.16 -12.26
C HIS A 74 -25.54 -3.73 -11.05
N TYR A 75 -24.45 -3.11 -10.60
CA TYR A 75 -23.64 -3.63 -9.49
C TYR A 75 -24.44 -3.91 -8.22
N PRO A 76 -25.30 -3.01 -7.70
CA PRO A 76 -26.06 -3.30 -6.49
C PRO A 76 -26.94 -4.55 -6.63
N TYR A 77 -27.64 -4.69 -7.76
CA TYR A 77 -28.47 -5.85 -8.05
C TYR A 77 -27.62 -7.13 -8.17
N LEU A 78 -26.50 -7.07 -8.88
CA LEU A 78 -25.62 -8.22 -9.06
C LEU A 78 -25.00 -8.66 -7.72
N ILE A 79 -24.59 -7.71 -6.87
CA ILE A 79 -24.02 -8.01 -5.56
C ILE A 79 -25.04 -8.70 -4.65
N ILE A 80 -26.31 -8.25 -4.66
CA ILE A 80 -27.37 -8.88 -3.87
C ILE A 80 -27.61 -10.33 -4.33
N ASN A 81 -27.57 -10.61 -5.63
CA ASN A 81 -27.89 -11.93 -6.16
C ASN A 81 -26.70 -12.91 -6.20
N PHE A 82 -25.47 -12.39 -6.32
CA PHE A 82 -24.29 -13.20 -6.60
C PHE A 82 -23.13 -12.98 -5.61
N GLY A 83 -23.28 -12.06 -4.65
CA GLY A 83 -22.25 -11.73 -3.66
C GLY A 83 -21.20 -10.74 -4.17
N ALA A 84 -20.11 -10.62 -3.41
CA ALA A 84 -19.02 -9.70 -3.74
C ALA A 84 -18.41 -10.03 -5.12
N PRO A 85 -18.07 -9.03 -5.96
CA PRO A 85 -17.54 -9.24 -7.30
C PRO A 85 -16.05 -9.63 -7.28
N ASN A 86 -15.65 -10.43 -6.31
CA ASN A 86 -14.30 -10.94 -6.15
C ASN A 86 -14.02 -12.00 -7.22
N GLY A 87 -12.84 -11.94 -7.84
CA GLY A 87 -12.38 -12.97 -8.78
C GLY A 87 -13.13 -13.04 -10.12
N VAL A 88 -14.09 -12.14 -10.39
CA VAL A 88 -14.72 -12.00 -11.73
C VAL A 88 -13.93 -11.07 -12.66
N CYS A 89 -12.84 -10.49 -12.16
CA CYS A 89 -11.94 -9.66 -12.95
C CYS A 89 -11.05 -10.51 -13.88
N SER A 90 -10.74 -9.99 -15.06
CA SER A 90 -9.74 -10.56 -15.98
C SER A 90 -8.32 -10.56 -15.42
N SER A 91 -8.08 -10.04 -14.21
CA SER A 91 -6.75 -10.06 -13.57
C SER A 91 -6.24 -11.49 -13.37
N ILE A 92 -7.14 -12.44 -13.06
CA ILE A 92 -6.77 -13.86 -12.89
C ILE A 92 -6.29 -14.46 -14.22
N THR A 93 -7.01 -14.20 -15.31
CA THR A 93 -6.62 -14.72 -16.62
C THR A 93 -5.41 -13.97 -17.18
N GLU A 94 -5.28 -12.68 -16.93
CA GLU A 94 -4.13 -11.87 -17.35
C GLU A 94 -2.85 -12.26 -16.58
N SER A 95 -2.94 -12.56 -15.28
CA SER A 95 -1.78 -13.05 -14.50
C SER A 95 -1.31 -14.42 -15.01
N ARG A 96 -2.25 -15.32 -15.36
CA ARG A 96 -1.92 -16.59 -16.02
C ARG A 96 -1.35 -16.37 -17.41
N HIS A 97 -1.86 -15.39 -18.16
CA HIS A 97 -1.33 -15.02 -19.47
C HIS A 97 0.12 -14.50 -19.38
N ILE A 98 0.51 -13.80 -18.32
CA ILE A 98 1.91 -13.42 -18.08
C ILE A 98 2.81 -14.66 -17.99
N THR A 99 2.44 -15.62 -17.14
CA THR A 99 3.27 -16.80 -16.84
C THR A 99 3.26 -17.82 -17.96
N ALA A 100 2.13 -18.04 -18.62
CA ALA A 100 1.95 -19.05 -19.67
C ALA A 100 2.27 -18.53 -21.09
N VAL A 101 2.23 -17.21 -21.32
CA VAL A 101 2.42 -16.62 -22.66
C VAL A 101 3.56 -15.61 -22.68
N LYS A 102 3.46 -14.50 -21.95
CA LYS A 102 4.46 -13.40 -22.05
C LYS A 102 5.87 -13.86 -21.67
N LYS A 103 6.04 -14.56 -20.54
CA LYS A 103 7.35 -15.06 -20.08
C LYS A 103 7.94 -16.12 -21.04
N PRO A 104 7.21 -17.18 -21.45
CA PRO A 104 7.69 -18.13 -22.45
C PRO A 104 8.01 -17.49 -23.80
N TRP A 105 7.19 -16.53 -24.27
CA TRP A 105 7.46 -15.79 -25.51
C TRP A 105 8.79 -15.03 -25.43
N ARG A 106 9.04 -14.32 -24.32
CA ARG A 106 10.32 -13.62 -24.07
C ARG A 106 11.52 -14.56 -24.03
N ARG A 107 11.34 -15.80 -23.55
CA ARG A 107 12.39 -16.84 -23.49
C ARG A 107 12.61 -17.57 -24.82
N SER A 108 11.64 -17.53 -25.73
CA SER A 108 11.75 -18.16 -27.05
C SER A 108 12.67 -17.35 -27.97
N ASN A 109 13.17 -17.99 -29.03
CA ASN A 109 13.89 -17.29 -30.09
C ASN A 109 12.94 -16.58 -31.09
N ARG A 110 11.63 -16.56 -30.82
CA ARG A 110 10.56 -15.97 -31.64
C ARG A 110 10.33 -16.59 -33.03
N TYR A 111 11.10 -17.60 -33.41
CA TYR A 111 10.92 -18.36 -34.65
C TYR A 111 10.15 -19.66 -34.36
N ASN A 112 8.97 -19.86 -34.94
CA ASN A 112 8.06 -20.97 -34.56
C ASN A 112 7.85 -21.08 -33.04
N ALA A 113 7.62 -19.92 -32.40
CA ALA A 113 7.67 -19.79 -30.94
C ALA A 113 6.62 -20.62 -30.20
N LEU A 114 5.46 -20.92 -30.81
CA LEU A 114 4.37 -21.62 -30.13
C LEU A 114 4.82 -22.97 -29.57
N SER A 115 5.54 -23.79 -30.37
CA SER A 115 6.03 -25.09 -29.91
C SER A 115 7.05 -24.94 -28.77
N GLN A 116 7.92 -23.93 -28.86
CA GLN A 116 8.91 -23.62 -27.80
C GLN A 116 8.23 -23.16 -26.51
N MET A 117 7.19 -22.34 -26.61
CA MET A 117 6.41 -21.85 -25.48
C MET A 117 5.68 -23.01 -24.79
N LEU A 118 5.03 -23.88 -25.56
CA LEU A 118 4.36 -25.08 -25.04
C LEU A 118 5.34 -26.02 -24.35
N LEU A 119 6.50 -26.28 -24.95
CA LEU A 119 7.56 -27.09 -24.33
C LEU A 119 8.10 -26.46 -23.05
N THR A 120 8.26 -25.13 -23.03
CA THR A 120 8.70 -24.40 -21.83
C THR A 120 7.68 -24.54 -20.71
N ASN A 121 6.39 -24.32 -21.00
CA ASN A 121 5.31 -24.49 -20.01
C ASN A 121 5.28 -25.92 -19.49
N GLN A 122 5.34 -26.92 -20.37
CA GLN A 122 5.37 -28.33 -19.97
C GLN A 122 6.55 -28.66 -19.05
N ARG A 123 7.74 -28.11 -19.32
CA ARG A 123 8.92 -28.30 -18.47
C ARG A 123 8.74 -27.66 -17.10
N LEU A 124 8.20 -26.45 -17.05
CA LEU A 124 7.91 -25.75 -15.78
C LEU A 124 6.86 -26.50 -14.96
N ASP A 125 5.81 -27.03 -15.58
CA ASP A 125 4.79 -27.83 -14.91
C ASP A 125 5.39 -29.13 -14.35
N LYS A 126 6.24 -29.82 -15.11
CA LYS A 126 6.96 -31.02 -14.65
C LYS A 126 7.86 -30.74 -13.44
N LEU A 127 8.58 -29.62 -13.45
CA LEU A 127 9.42 -29.21 -12.32
C LEU A 127 8.59 -28.87 -11.08
N THR A 128 7.47 -28.16 -11.27
CA THR A 128 6.53 -27.84 -10.18
C THR A 128 5.96 -29.12 -9.56
N MET A 129 5.54 -30.09 -10.37
CA MET A 129 5.04 -31.39 -9.92
C MET A 129 6.09 -32.23 -9.20
N LEU A 130 7.31 -32.32 -9.74
CA LEU A 130 8.41 -33.02 -9.09
C LEU A 130 8.68 -32.43 -7.71
N ARG A 131 8.71 -31.10 -7.61
CA ARG A 131 8.94 -30.40 -6.35
C ARG A 131 7.83 -30.68 -5.35
N ALA A 132 6.57 -30.63 -5.75
CA ALA A 132 5.44 -30.97 -4.88
C ALA A 132 5.59 -32.38 -4.28
N ARG A 133 5.98 -33.38 -5.08
CA ARG A 133 6.26 -34.74 -4.59
C ARG A 133 7.43 -34.80 -3.62
N LEU A 134 8.51 -34.08 -3.89
CA LEU A 134 9.66 -34.03 -2.98
C LEU A 134 9.29 -33.41 -1.62
N VAL A 135 8.40 -32.41 -1.62
CA VAL A 135 7.85 -31.83 -0.39
C VAL A 135 6.99 -32.83 0.37
N GLU A 136 6.08 -33.52 -0.32
CA GLU A 136 5.22 -34.55 0.27
C GLU A 136 6.03 -35.67 0.94
N HIS A 137 7.16 -36.06 0.35
CA HIS A 137 8.08 -37.05 0.92
C HIS A 137 9.08 -36.48 1.95
N GLY A 138 8.96 -35.20 2.35
CA GLY A 138 9.86 -34.58 3.32
C GLY A 138 11.30 -34.39 2.83
N LEU A 139 11.57 -34.55 1.54
CA LEU A 139 12.88 -34.38 0.91
C LEU A 139 13.19 -32.91 0.58
N MET A 140 12.19 -32.03 0.68
CA MET A 140 12.33 -30.60 0.43
C MET A 140 11.35 -29.82 1.30
N PRO A 141 11.71 -28.62 1.79
CA PRO A 141 10.74 -27.76 2.46
C PRO A 141 9.64 -27.33 1.46
N PRO A 142 8.38 -27.14 1.93
CA PRO A 142 7.31 -26.61 1.11
C PRO A 142 7.73 -25.28 0.49
N LEU A 143 7.23 -25.02 -0.72
CA LEU A 143 7.33 -23.69 -1.32
C LEU A 143 6.61 -22.73 -0.38
N GLN A 144 7.37 -21.94 0.38
CA GLN A 144 6.90 -20.60 0.70
C GLN A 144 6.64 -19.94 -0.66
N ALA A 145 5.44 -19.38 -0.86
CA ALA A 145 5.18 -18.55 -2.03
C ALA A 145 6.40 -17.64 -2.20
N PRO A 146 7.14 -17.72 -3.34
CA PRO A 146 8.35 -16.92 -3.47
C PRO A 146 7.93 -15.49 -3.19
N ALA A 147 8.59 -14.84 -2.23
CA ALA A 147 8.41 -13.41 -2.04
C ALA A 147 8.51 -12.80 -3.45
N PRO A 148 7.48 -12.08 -3.94
CA PRO A 148 7.47 -11.65 -5.33
C PRO A 148 8.83 -11.05 -5.67
N ASP A 149 9.43 -11.57 -6.73
CA ASP A 149 10.80 -11.30 -7.13
C ASP A 149 11.04 -9.78 -7.07
N PRO A 150 11.94 -9.27 -6.22
CA PRO A 150 12.19 -7.84 -6.12
C PRO A 150 12.66 -7.20 -7.43
N PHE A 151 13.00 -8.03 -8.43
CA PHE A 151 13.55 -7.64 -9.71
C PHE A 151 12.69 -8.05 -10.93
N GLU A 152 11.47 -8.57 -10.72
CA GLU A 152 10.47 -8.49 -11.80
C GLU A 152 10.11 -7.01 -11.98
N THR A 153 10.63 -6.44 -13.07
CA THR A 153 10.58 -5.02 -13.41
C THR A 153 9.18 -4.54 -13.81
N ASP A 154 8.16 -5.38 -13.64
CA ASP A 154 6.77 -4.98 -13.66
C ASP A 154 6.40 -4.51 -12.25
N LYS A 155 6.81 -3.28 -11.91
CA LYS A 155 6.20 -2.27 -11.02
C LYS A 155 5.29 -2.66 -9.83
N ASP A 156 5.38 -3.84 -9.24
CA ASP A 156 4.46 -4.20 -8.16
C ASP A 156 5.07 -3.80 -6.79
N ASP A 157 4.85 -2.53 -6.46
CA ASP A 157 5.09 -1.92 -5.14
C ASP A 157 4.16 -2.48 -4.03
N GLU A 158 3.23 -3.36 -4.43
CA GLU A 158 2.17 -4.00 -3.65
C GLU A 158 2.20 -5.52 -3.88
N GLY A 159 1.75 -6.33 -2.91
CA GLY A 159 1.62 -7.77 -3.15
C GLY A 159 1.02 -8.59 -2.00
N ALA A 160 0.67 -9.83 -2.32
CA ALA A 160 0.22 -10.84 -1.37
C ALA A 160 1.35 -11.31 -0.44
N VAL A 161 1.03 -11.53 0.83
CA VAL A 161 1.91 -12.25 1.77
C VAL A 161 1.20 -13.46 2.34
N ASP A 162 1.93 -14.57 2.42
CA ASP A 162 1.53 -15.80 3.09
C ASP A 162 2.14 -15.82 4.50
N ALA A 163 1.65 -14.94 5.37
CA ALA A 163 2.10 -14.81 6.75
C ALA A 163 0.94 -15.10 7.71
N ASP A 164 1.26 -15.57 8.91
CA ASP A 164 0.29 -15.69 10.01
C ASP A 164 -0.48 -14.38 10.18
N ARG A 165 -1.76 -14.47 10.58
CA ARG A 165 -2.64 -13.31 10.81
C ARG A 165 -2.06 -12.40 11.90
N LEU A 166 -1.19 -11.47 11.47
CA LEU A 166 -0.69 -10.35 12.26
C LEU A 166 -1.52 -9.11 11.87
N LEU A 167 -1.92 -8.30 12.86
CA LEU A 167 -2.70 -7.08 12.61
C LEU A 167 -1.94 -6.10 11.71
N ALA A 168 -0.68 -5.84 12.03
CA ALA A 168 0.27 -5.15 11.17
C ALA A 168 1.73 -5.43 11.62
N LYS A 169 2.67 -5.40 10.69
CA LYS A 169 4.11 -5.51 10.95
C LYS A 169 4.89 -4.63 9.99
N VAL A 170 5.89 -3.91 10.49
CA VAL A 170 6.80 -3.11 9.66
C VAL A 170 8.22 -3.65 9.79
N GLU A 171 8.88 -3.91 8.67
CA GLU A 171 10.26 -4.38 8.62
C GLU A 171 11.14 -3.43 7.81
N LEU A 172 12.30 -3.07 8.36
CA LEU A 172 13.31 -2.31 7.61
C LEU A 172 13.95 -3.17 6.52
N ALA A 173 14.50 -2.53 5.48
CA ALA A 173 15.22 -3.24 4.44
C ALA A 173 16.38 -4.07 5.01
N LYS A 174 16.59 -5.29 4.48
CA LYS A 174 17.68 -6.19 4.92
C LYS A 174 19.08 -5.59 4.79
N THR A 175 19.28 -4.67 3.83
CA THR A 175 20.57 -4.06 3.57
C THR A 175 20.55 -2.60 3.98
N ARG A 176 21.46 -2.23 4.89
CA ARG A 176 21.68 -0.84 5.26
C ARG A 176 22.25 -0.02 4.10
N ALA A 177 21.89 1.25 4.07
CA ALA A 177 22.54 2.24 3.24
C ALA A 177 24.00 2.45 3.67
N ARG A 178 24.87 2.72 2.68
CA ARG A 178 26.29 3.03 2.90
C ARG A 178 26.47 4.55 2.89
N HIS A 179 27.62 5.01 3.38
CA HIS A 179 28.00 6.44 3.39
C HIS A 179 27.13 7.34 4.28
N TYR A 180 26.48 6.76 5.29
CA TYR A 180 25.83 7.52 6.36
C TYR A 180 26.70 7.56 7.62
N PRO A 181 26.68 8.67 8.38
CA PRO A 181 27.30 8.71 9.70
C PRO A 181 26.70 7.66 10.64
N ARG A 182 27.53 7.18 11.56
CA ARG A 182 27.18 6.10 12.51
C ARG A 182 26.81 6.61 13.90
N LYS A 183 27.14 7.85 14.21
CA LYS A 183 26.77 8.52 15.46
C LYS A 183 25.49 9.32 15.23
N LEU A 184 24.68 9.45 16.27
CA LEU A 184 23.36 10.08 16.21
C LEU A 184 23.45 11.57 15.91
N GLU A 185 24.42 12.23 16.52
CA GLU A 185 24.70 13.66 16.39
C GLU A 185 25.21 13.99 14.98
N ASP A 186 26.17 13.19 14.48
CA ASP A 186 26.70 13.36 13.12
C ASP A 186 25.60 13.09 12.07
N LEU A 187 24.75 12.09 12.32
CA LEU A 187 23.62 11.78 11.43
C LEU A 187 22.60 12.91 11.42
N ALA A 188 22.28 13.48 12.59
CA ALA A 188 21.39 14.63 12.73
C ALA A 188 21.85 15.83 11.90
N GLY A 189 23.15 16.13 11.95
CA GLY A 189 23.77 17.15 11.10
C GLY A 189 23.67 16.80 9.61
N TYR A 190 23.99 15.56 9.24
CA TYR A 190 23.96 15.10 7.84
C TYR A 190 22.56 15.16 7.20
N VAL A 191 21.51 14.85 7.95
CA VAL A 191 20.12 14.89 7.44
C VAL A 191 19.43 16.24 7.65
N ASN A 192 20.14 17.23 8.23
CA ASN A 192 19.60 18.53 8.63
C ASN A 192 18.38 18.42 9.57
N GLN A 193 18.47 17.58 10.61
CA GLN A 193 17.44 17.41 11.63
C GLN A 193 18.08 17.44 13.03
N PRO A 194 18.28 18.62 13.63
CA PRO A 194 19.01 18.77 14.89
C PRO A 194 18.28 18.13 16.09
N LEU A 195 16.94 17.98 16.00
CA LEU A 195 16.12 17.34 17.03
C LEU A 195 16.17 15.81 17.00
N LEU A 196 16.82 15.21 16.00
CA LEU A 196 16.88 13.75 15.85
C LEU A 196 17.39 13.03 17.11
N PRO A 197 18.48 13.48 17.79
CA PRO A 197 18.95 12.82 19.00
C PRO A 197 17.93 12.85 20.13
N GLU A 198 17.30 14.01 20.35
CA GLU A 198 16.28 14.21 21.37
C GLU A 198 15.06 13.31 21.14
N LEU A 199 14.52 13.31 19.92
CA LEU A 199 13.39 12.48 19.52
C LEU A 199 13.70 10.98 19.69
N THR A 200 14.92 10.56 19.35
CA THR A 200 15.32 9.15 19.47
C THR A 200 15.43 8.71 20.94
N ARG A 201 15.94 9.58 21.81
CA ARG A 201 16.02 9.31 23.26
C ARG A 201 14.63 9.22 23.89
N ARG A 202 13.71 10.14 23.55
CA ARG A 202 12.31 10.10 23.99
C ARG A 202 11.59 8.86 23.48
N PHE A 203 11.79 8.50 22.21
CA PHE A 203 11.27 7.24 21.66
C PHE A 203 11.76 6.03 22.46
N LEU A 204 13.06 5.94 22.75
CA LEU A 204 13.62 4.85 23.54
C LEU A 204 13.06 4.82 24.97
N PHE A 205 12.87 5.99 25.59
CA PHE A 205 12.21 6.07 26.90
C PHE A 205 10.80 5.47 26.84
N GLY A 206 9.96 5.92 25.91
CA GLY A 206 8.58 5.43 25.78
C GLY A 206 8.49 3.92 25.50
N GLN A 207 9.45 3.36 24.74
CA GLN A 207 9.55 1.92 24.53
C GLN A 207 9.92 1.12 25.79
N LEU A 208 10.66 1.74 26.74
CA LEU A 208 11.10 1.08 27.97
C LEU A 208 10.10 1.25 29.12
N SER A 209 9.45 2.40 29.22
CA SER A 209 8.50 2.72 30.30
C SER A 209 7.04 2.36 29.95
N GLY A 210 6.70 2.32 28.66
CA GLY A 210 5.31 2.21 28.21
C GLY A 210 4.51 3.52 28.30
N GLU A 211 5.16 4.64 28.61
CA GLU A 211 4.51 5.96 28.75
C GLU A 211 4.71 6.85 27.52
N VAL A 212 3.85 7.87 27.38
CA VAL A 212 3.93 8.86 26.29
C VAL A 212 5.10 9.81 26.58
N ALA A 213 6.14 9.72 25.77
CA ALA A 213 7.42 10.39 26.02
C ALA A 213 7.51 11.86 25.55
N ASP A 214 6.42 12.44 25.01
CA ASP A 214 6.47 13.76 24.36
C ASP A 214 6.65 14.93 25.34
N SER A 215 6.39 14.74 26.63
CA SER A 215 6.47 15.78 27.68
C SER A 215 7.53 15.51 28.76
N ILE A 216 8.42 14.53 28.56
CA ILE A 216 9.40 14.12 29.57
C ILE A 216 10.69 14.89 29.39
N ASP A 217 11.31 15.27 30.51
CA ASP A 217 12.61 15.93 30.51
C ASP A 217 13.65 15.03 29.83
N ILE A 218 14.46 15.64 28.95
CA ILE A 218 15.46 14.92 28.17
C ILE A 218 16.53 14.31 29.06
N ASP A 219 16.78 14.89 30.23
CA ASP A 219 17.76 14.41 31.21
C ASP A 219 17.34 13.07 31.84
N LEU A 220 16.05 12.74 31.82
CA LEU A 220 15.53 11.44 32.26
C LEU A 220 15.57 10.38 31.17
N CYS A 221 15.81 10.78 29.91
CA CYS A 221 15.81 9.85 28.80
C CYS A 221 17.17 9.14 28.67
N PRO A 222 17.21 7.85 28.34
CA PRO A 222 18.46 7.09 28.21
C PRO A 222 19.35 7.67 27.09
N GLU A 223 20.67 7.61 27.29
CA GLU A 223 21.64 7.96 26.26
C GLU A 223 21.87 6.81 25.27
N ILE A 224 22.12 7.17 24.01
CA ILE A 224 22.29 6.21 22.91
C ILE A 224 23.69 6.37 22.33
N HIS A 225 24.62 5.50 22.75
CA HIS A 225 25.98 5.46 22.21
C HIS A 225 26.16 4.41 21.11
N ALA A 226 25.09 3.69 20.77
CA ALA A 226 25.13 2.62 19.79
C ALA A 226 25.32 3.14 18.36
N LYS A 227 25.88 2.28 17.50
CA LYS A 227 26.05 2.60 16.08
C LYS A 227 24.69 2.57 15.38
N ILE A 228 24.43 3.59 14.58
CA ILE A 228 23.22 3.69 13.79
C ILE A 228 23.40 2.99 12.44
N ASN A 229 22.37 2.31 11.98
CA ASN A 229 22.23 1.82 10.61
C ASN A 229 21.08 2.58 9.94
N VAL A 230 21.29 3.10 8.73
CA VAL A 230 20.26 3.83 7.94
C VAL A 230 19.72 2.95 6.82
N TYR A 231 18.45 3.12 6.46
CA TYR A 231 17.77 2.36 5.41
C TYR A 231 16.98 3.28 4.48
N HIS A 232 16.84 2.89 3.21
CA HIS A 232 16.08 3.66 2.20
C HIS A 232 14.65 3.19 2.01
N SER A 233 14.27 2.10 2.66
CA SER A 233 12.90 1.59 2.58
C SER A 233 12.55 0.71 3.77
N ALA A 234 11.26 0.62 4.05
CA ALA A 234 10.65 -0.36 4.92
C ALA A 234 9.52 -1.09 4.16
N ILE A 235 9.14 -2.27 4.63
CA ILE A 235 7.99 -3.01 4.14
C ILE A 235 6.95 -2.99 5.26
N ALA A 236 5.77 -2.47 4.98
CA ALA A 236 4.61 -2.60 5.83
C ALA A 236 3.80 -3.82 5.37
N MET A 237 3.44 -4.68 6.30
CA MET A 237 2.56 -5.84 6.10
C MET A 237 1.34 -5.63 6.97
N PHE A 238 0.15 -5.73 6.40
CA PHE A 238 -1.10 -5.49 7.13
C PHE A 238 -2.24 -6.30 6.54
N TYR A 239 -3.26 -6.55 7.34
CA TYR A 239 -4.45 -7.23 6.88
C TYR A 239 -5.33 -6.27 6.07
N ALA A 240 -5.44 -6.52 4.76
CA ALA A 240 -6.30 -5.77 3.86
C ALA A 240 -6.82 -6.75 2.79
N PRO A 241 -7.85 -7.54 3.14
CA PRO A 241 -8.33 -8.60 2.29
C PRO A 241 -8.84 -7.99 0.98
N SER A 242 -8.32 -8.49 -0.14
CA SER A 242 -8.70 -8.11 -1.50
C SER A 242 -8.33 -9.24 -2.45
N ASP A 243 -8.79 -9.19 -3.71
CA ASP A 243 -8.40 -10.16 -4.75
C ASP A 243 -6.87 -10.25 -4.96
N ASN A 244 -6.12 -9.20 -4.59
CA ASN A 244 -4.65 -9.16 -4.68
C ASN A 244 -3.95 -9.60 -3.39
N ALA A 245 -4.69 -9.74 -2.29
CA ALA A 245 -4.16 -10.24 -1.04
C ALA A 245 -4.00 -11.76 -1.12
N GLY A 246 -3.01 -12.32 -0.43
CA GLY A 246 -2.76 -13.76 -0.44
C GLY A 246 -3.94 -14.57 0.10
N ILE A 247 -3.79 -15.89 0.16
CA ILE A 247 -4.83 -16.80 0.69
C ILE A 247 -5.28 -16.40 2.11
N HIS A 248 -4.40 -15.72 2.86
CA HIS A 248 -4.65 -15.23 4.22
C HIS A 248 -5.14 -13.77 4.31
N GLY A 249 -5.31 -13.05 3.19
CA GLY A 249 -5.78 -11.67 3.17
C GLY A 249 -4.74 -10.62 3.60
N MET A 250 -3.47 -11.01 3.72
CA MET A 250 -2.37 -10.10 4.06
C MET A 250 -1.84 -9.39 2.81
N HIS A 251 -1.61 -8.09 2.96
CA HIS A 251 -1.05 -7.20 1.96
C HIS A 251 0.33 -6.70 2.40
N ARG A 252 1.22 -6.46 1.44
CA ARG A 252 2.49 -5.76 1.69
C ARG A 252 2.61 -4.53 0.82
N GLU A 253 3.18 -3.48 1.39
CA GLU A 253 3.54 -2.26 0.69
C GLU A 253 4.95 -1.83 1.05
N ARG A 254 5.71 -1.34 0.06
CA ARG A 254 7.05 -0.79 0.30
C ARG A 254 7.00 0.72 0.47
N ILE A 255 7.43 1.19 1.64
CA ILE A 255 7.60 2.61 1.96
C ILE A 255 9.04 3.02 1.67
N ARG A 256 9.26 4.16 1.00
CA ARG A 256 10.59 4.62 0.59
C ARG A 256 10.97 5.99 1.14
N CYS A 257 12.24 6.09 1.55
CA CYS A 257 12.97 7.30 1.92
C CYS A 257 14.30 7.34 1.15
N THR A 258 14.21 7.50 -0.17
CA THR A 258 15.38 7.44 -1.07
C THR A 258 15.87 8.85 -1.40
N PRO A 259 17.14 9.21 -1.14
CA PRO A 259 17.68 10.56 -1.38
C PRO A 259 17.68 10.99 -2.85
N SER A 260 17.79 10.03 -3.77
CA SER A 260 17.77 10.28 -5.21
C SER A 260 16.96 9.20 -5.92
N TRP A 261 15.87 9.62 -6.54
CA TRP A 261 14.93 8.83 -7.33
C TRP A 261 14.58 9.66 -8.55
N TYR A 262 15.09 9.28 -9.73
CA TYR A 262 15.06 10.10 -10.95
C TYR A 262 15.57 11.55 -10.74
N GLY A 263 16.63 11.72 -9.92
CA GLY A 263 17.24 13.03 -9.66
C GLY A 263 16.63 13.84 -8.52
N HIS A 264 15.54 13.35 -7.90
CA HIS A 264 14.87 14.02 -6.78
C HIS A 264 14.72 13.12 -5.56
N PRO A 265 14.70 13.65 -4.33
CA PRO A 265 14.42 12.85 -3.16
C PRO A 265 12.98 12.31 -3.19
N ARG A 266 12.83 11.00 -2.92
CA ARG A 266 11.53 10.34 -2.73
C ARG A 266 11.32 10.08 -1.24
N ARG A 267 10.29 10.71 -0.69
CA ARG A 267 9.84 10.56 0.69
C ARG A 267 8.37 10.20 0.67
N ASP A 268 8.06 8.93 0.90
CA ASP A 268 6.69 8.44 0.82
C ASP A 268 5.87 8.95 2.02
N THR A 269 4.57 9.19 1.77
CA THR A 269 3.60 9.52 2.81
C THR A 269 2.97 8.22 3.31
N VAL A 270 2.88 8.06 4.62
CA VAL A 270 2.34 6.89 5.31
C VAL A 270 1.10 7.28 6.12
N ALA A 271 0.17 6.35 6.27
CA ALA A 271 -0.85 6.41 7.30
C ALA A 271 -0.33 5.69 8.56
N VAL A 272 -0.44 6.33 9.70
CA VAL A 272 -0.01 5.80 11.00
C VAL A 272 -1.24 5.67 11.88
N ILE A 273 -1.42 4.49 12.47
CA ILE A 273 -2.49 4.24 13.45
C ILE A 273 -2.08 4.93 14.76
N ILE A 274 -2.94 5.82 15.26
CA ILE A 274 -2.78 6.52 16.55
C ILE A 274 -3.69 5.88 17.59
N ASP A 275 -4.89 5.48 17.16
CA ASP A 275 -5.92 4.89 18.02
C ASP A 275 -6.57 3.73 17.26
N GLU A 276 -6.45 2.52 17.81
CA GLU A 276 -7.01 1.30 17.20
C GLU A 276 -8.52 1.19 17.41
N ASP A 277 -9.09 1.91 18.38
CA ASP A 277 -10.51 1.84 18.72
C ASP A 277 -11.37 2.73 17.80
N GLU A 278 -10.76 3.71 17.13
CA GLU A 278 -11.45 4.65 16.25
C GLU A 278 -11.44 4.20 14.77
N PRO A 279 -12.61 4.16 14.09
CA PRO A 279 -12.69 3.63 12.74
C PRO A 279 -12.10 4.56 11.68
N GLY A 280 -11.37 3.96 10.74
CA GLY A 280 -10.85 4.61 9.54
C GLY A 280 -9.83 5.71 9.87
N PHE A 281 -9.85 6.81 9.11
CA PHE A 281 -8.87 7.89 9.30
C PHE A 281 -9.06 8.69 10.61
N ARG A 282 -10.09 8.40 11.44
CA ARG A 282 -10.23 9.04 12.76
C ARG A 282 -9.23 8.47 13.77
N GLY A 283 -8.93 7.18 13.68
CA GLY A 283 -7.90 6.50 14.44
C GLY A 283 -6.52 6.54 13.79
N MET A 284 -6.36 7.26 12.67
CA MET A 284 -5.11 7.35 11.94
C MET A 284 -4.68 8.80 11.71
N SER A 285 -3.40 9.01 11.45
CA SER A 285 -2.87 10.26 10.93
C SER A 285 -1.97 10.02 9.74
N ALA A 286 -1.75 11.06 8.95
CA ALA A 286 -0.81 11.02 7.85
C ALA A 286 0.55 11.56 8.31
N ALA A 287 1.62 10.93 7.87
CA ALA A 287 2.97 11.43 8.11
C ALA A 287 3.85 11.21 6.87
N ARG A 288 4.84 12.07 6.66
CA ARG A 288 5.86 11.87 5.61
C ARG A 288 7.08 11.20 6.24
N ALA A 289 7.46 10.03 5.73
CA ALA A 289 8.67 9.35 6.19
C ALA A 289 9.92 10.11 5.69
N LEU A 290 10.80 10.49 6.61
CA LEU A 290 12.01 11.27 6.32
C LEU A 290 13.28 10.42 6.36
N LEU A 291 13.36 9.48 7.30
CA LEU A 291 14.53 8.64 7.54
C LEU A 291 14.10 7.32 8.18
N PHE A 292 14.62 6.20 7.69
CA PHE A 292 14.54 4.92 8.37
C PHE A 292 15.91 4.59 8.97
N PHE A 293 15.94 4.22 10.25
CA PHE A 293 17.19 3.85 10.91
C PHE A 293 16.96 2.83 12.03
N SER A 294 18.02 2.16 12.46
CA SER A 294 18.00 1.29 13.64
C SER A 294 19.25 1.46 14.49
N PHE A 295 19.12 1.14 15.77
CA PHE A 295 20.22 1.09 16.72
C PHE A 295 19.96 -0.03 17.75
N THR A 296 21.02 -0.44 18.44
CA THR A 296 20.94 -1.50 19.47
C THR A 296 21.01 -0.91 20.87
N TYR A 297 20.13 -1.32 21.78
CA TYR A 297 20.18 -0.95 23.18
C TYR A 297 19.88 -2.17 24.05
N LYS A 298 20.75 -2.47 25.03
CA LYS A 298 20.67 -3.67 25.89
C LYS A 298 20.37 -4.96 25.09
N ASP A 299 21.17 -5.20 24.05
CA ASP A 299 21.08 -6.35 23.13
C ASP A 299 19.79 -6.48 22.30
N SER A 300 18.91 -5.48 22.34
CA SER A 300 17.71 -5.39 21.49
C SER A 300 17.92 -4.39 20.36
N GLU A 301 17.54 -4.75 19.14
CA GLU A 301 17.53 -3.82 18.00
C GLU A 301 16.20 -3.07 17.95
N TYR A 302 16.27 -1.73 17.88
CA TYR A 302 15.13 -0.85 17.79
C TYR A 302 15.04 -0.26 16.38
N PRO A 303 14.05 -0.67 15.56
CA PRO A 303 13.78 -0.04 14.28
C PRO A 303 13.01 1.27 14.49
N CYS A 304 13.42 2.32 13.79
CA CYS A 304 12.88 3.66 13.93
C CYS A 304 12.59 4.30 12.58
N VAL A 305 11.58 5.17 12.57
CA VAL A 305 11.29 6.06 11.46
C VAL A 305 11.20 7.49 11.99
N LEU A 306 11.96 8.40 11.37
CA LEU A 306 11.74 9.83 11.55
C LEU A 306 10.63 10.24 10.59
N VAL A 307 9.57 10.85 11.12
CA VAL A 307 8.43 11.32 10.34
C VAL A 307 8.20 12.81 10.52
N HIS A 308 7.57 13.40 9.52
CA HIS A 308 6.95 14.72 9.62
C HIS A 308 5.44 14.54 9.58
N TRP A 309 4.79 14.81 10.71
CA TRP A 309 3.34 14.67 10.85
C TRP A 309 2.61 15.71 10.02
N TYR A 310 1.50 15.32 9.40
CA TYR A 310 0.55 16.27 8.85
C TYR A 310 -0.60 16.47 9.83
N ASN A 311 -0.95 17.72 10.10
CA ASN A 311 -2.11 18.06 10.91
C ASN A 311 -3.39 17.96 10.09
N THR A 312 -4.43 17.36 10.67
CA THR A 312 -5.76 17.35 10.08
C THR A 312 -6.31 18.78 10.05
N TYR A 313 -6.61 19.27 8.85
CA TYR A 313 -7.05 20.66 8.68
C TYR A 313 -8.47 20.88 9.22
N ARG A 314 -9.30 19.83 9.21
CA ARG A 314 -10.69 19.84 9.67
C ARG A 314 -11.02 18.56 10.41
N ARG A 315 -12.03 18.63 11.30
CA ARG A 315 -12.62 17.47 11.99
C ARG A 315 -13.51 16.60 11.07
N SER A 316 -13.72 17.04 9.83
CA SER A 316 -14.55 16.35 8.85
C SER A 316 -13.88 16.34 7.48
N ARG A 317 -14.37 15.47 6.60
CA ARG A 317 -13.98 15.41 5.19
C ARG A 317 -14.35 16.72 4.48
N ASP A 318 -13.61 17.06 3.44
CA ASP A 318 -13.89 18.20 2.59
C ASP A 318 -15.18 17.99 1.79
N ASN A 319 -16.05 19.00 1.72
CA ASN A 319 -17.37 18.87 1.08
C ASN A 319 -17.29 18.71 -0.45
N ARG A 320 -16.17 19.11 -1.07
CA ARG A 320 -16.01 19.04 -2.54
C ARG A 320 -15.44 17.69 -2.97
N THR A 321 -14.46 17.18 -2.23
CA THR A 321 -13.72 15.96 -2.57
C THR A 321 -14.13 14.74 -1.75
N SER A 322 -14.92 14.93 -0.68
CA SER A 322 -15.23 13.92 0.35
C SER A 322 -14.00 13.26 0.97
N MET A 323 -12.82 13.90 0.88
CA MET A 323 -11.54 13.39 1.39
C MET A 323 -11.10 14.15 2.64
N TRP A 324 -10.33 13.47 3.50
CA TRP A 324 -9.64 14.15 4.61
C TRP A 324 -8.53 15.05 4.07
N THR A 325 -8.48 16.28 4.55
CA THR A 325 -7.44 17.25 4.19
C THR A 325 -6.43 17.35 5.31
N VAL A 326 -5.16 17.18 4.98
CA VAL A 326 -4.04 17.27 5.92
C VAL A 326 -3.04 18.33 5.43
N ARG A 327 -2.37 19.02 6.35
CA ARG A 327 -1.37 20.04 6.06
C ARG A 327 -0.07 19.75 6.81
N PRO A 328 1.10 19.95 6.18
CA PRO A 328 2.39 19.76 6.85
C PRO A 328 2.56 20.74 8.01
#